data_AF-A0A6A4Z567-F1
#
_entry.id   AF-A0A6A4Z567-F1
#
_cell.length_a   1.000
_cell.length_b   1.000
_cell.length_c   1.000
_cell.angle_alpha   90.00
_cell.angle_beta   90.00
_cell.angle_gamma   90.00
#
_symmetry.space_group_name_H-M   'P 1'
#
loop_
_entity.id
_entity.type
_entity.pdbx_description
1 polymer ?
#
loop_
_entity_poly.entity_id
_entity_poly.type
_entity_poly.pdbx_seq_one_letter_code
_entity_poly.pdbx_strand_id
1 'polypeptide(L)'
;MSIPTISADGFLADGSDKFHDMIANHLETASGKAMPQVEIRFKDLSLAADVAVATKDGGHELPTLLNHAKKSLMGLAKSKRVLHKDILHPVTGVFKPATMTLLLGQPSSG
;
A
#
# COMPACT_ATOMS: atom_id res chain seq x y z
N MET A 1 -25.60 -19.35 5.65
CA MET A 1 -24.14 -19.53 5.66
C MET A 1 -23.56 -18.27 6.27
N SER A 2 -23.12 -18.32 7.53
CA SER A 2 -22.61 -17.17 8.28
C SER A 2 -21.16 -16.91 7.87
N ILE A 3 -20.84 -15.67 7.52
CA ILE A 3 -19.46 -15.23 7.32
C ILE A 3 -18.78 -15.24 8.70
N PRO A 4 -17.65 -15.93 8.89
CA PRO A 4 -16.94 -15.89 10.16
C PRO A 4 -16.48 -14.45 10.46
N THR A 5 -16.92 -13.90 11.58
CA THR A 5 -16.51 -12.57 12.03
C THR A 5 -15.10 -12.65 12.60
N ILE A 6 -14.11 -12.17 11.85
CA ILE A 6 -12.71 -12.14 12.28
C ILE A 6 -12.53 -10.91 13.20
N SER A 7 -12.50 -11.14 14.51
CA SER A 7 -12.17 -10.10 15.49
C SER A 7 -10.65 -9.99 15.64
N ALA A 8 -10.13 -8.76 15.76
CA ALA A 8 -8.73 -8.51 16.09
C ALA A 8 -8.34 -9.14 17.43
N ASP A 9 -9.24 -9.14 18.41
CA ASP A 9 -9.01 -9.75 19.73
C ASP A 9 -8.87 -11.27 19.64
N GLY A 10 -9.68 -11.89 18.76
CA GLY A 10 -9.59 -13.32 18.47
C GLY A 10 -8.27 -13.69 17.81
N PHE A 11 -7.81 -12.89 16.84
CA PHE A 11 -6.50 -13.09 16.20
C PHE A 11 -5.33 -12.95 17.19
N LEU A 12 -5.39 -11.96 18.09
CA LEU A 12 -4.34 -11.77 19.10
C LEU A 12 -4.29 -12.88 20.14
N ALA A 13 -5.44 -13.47 20.49
CA ALA A 13 -5.53 -14.57 21.45
C ALA A 13 -5.10 -15.92 20.85
N ASP A 14 -5.49 -16.19 19.60
CA ASP A 14 -5.32 -17.50 18.96
C ASP A 14 -4.13 -17.59 17.99
N GLY A 15 -3.57 -16.45 17.59
CA GLY A 15 -2.41 -16.35 16.69
C GLY A 15 -2.74 -16.55 15.21
N SER A 16 -1.71 -16.39 14.37
CA SER A 16 -1.84 -16.46 12.91
C SER A 16 -2.13 -17.87 12.38
N ASP A 17 -1.69 -18.92 13.06
CA ASP A 17 -1.82 -20.29 12.56
C ASP A 17 -3.29 -20.73 12.53
N LYS A 18 -3.99 -20.56 13.66
CA LYS A 18 -5.45 -20.83 13.74
C LYS A 18 -6.25 -19.96 12.78
N PHE A 19 -5.79 -18.73 12.53
CA PHE A 19 -6.40 -17.83 11.57
C PHE A 19 -6.26 -18.34 10.13
N HIS A 20 -5.06 -18.77 9.72
CA HIS A 20 -4.83 -19.34 8.40
C HIS A 20 -5.66 -20.62 8.19
N ASP A 21 -5.72 -21.50 9.20
CA ASP A 21 -6.53 -22.71 9.15
C ASP A 21 -8.02 -22.41 8.97
N MET A 22 -8.53 -21.39 9.67
CA MET A 22 -9.93 -20.98 9.53
C MET A 22 -10.23 -20.48 8.12
N ILE A 23 -9.36 -19.65 7.54
CA ILE A 23 -9.53 -19.14 6.17
C ILE A 23 -9.43 -20.27 5.15
N ALA A 24 -8.46 -21.16 5.29
CA ALA A 24 -8.28 -22.31 4.40
C ALA A 24 -9.55 -23.18 4.40
N ASN A 25 -10.01 -23.58 5.59
CA ASN A 25 -11.22 -24.39 5.74
C ASN A 25 -12.46 -23.71 5.15
N HIS A 26 -12.60 -22.39 5.34
CA HIS A 26 -13.73 -21.64 4.78
C HIS A 26 -13.69 -21.61 3.25
N LEU A 27 -12.52 -21.39 2.66
CA LEU A 27 -12.33 -21.35 1.22
C LEU A 27 -12.56 -22.73 0.58
N GLU A 28 -12.10 -23.80 1.23
CA GLU A 28 -12.34 -25.17 0.79
C GLU A 28 -13.82 -25.54 0.87
N THR A 29 -14.49 -25.18 1.96
CA THR A 29 -15.93 -25.41 2.13
C THR A 29 -16.75 -24.66 1.08
N ALA A 30 -16.40 -23.40 0.79
CA ALA A 30 -17.11 -22.58 -0.19
C ALA A 30 -16.86 -23.02 -1.64
N SER A 31 -15.66 -23.54 -1.95
CA SER A 31 -15.28 -23.97 -3.29
C SER A 31 -15.58 -25.45 -3.57
N GLY A 32 -15.83 -26.25 -2.53
CA GLY A 32 -16.04 -27.71 -2.62
C GLY A 32 -14.81 -28.49 -3.07
N LYS A 33 -13.62 -27.89 -2.99
CA LYS A 33 -12.33 -28.43 -3.45
C LYS A 33 -11.23 -28.03 -2.47
N ALA A 34 -10.12 -28.78 -2.47
CA ALA A 34 -8.93 -28.42 -1.71
C ALA A 34 -8.41 -27.02 -2.11
N MET A 35 -7.73 -26.35 -1.19
CA MET A 35 -7.31 -24.96 -1.34
C MET A 35 -6.53 -24.75 -2.66
N PRO A 36 -6.95 -23.82 -3.53
CA PRO A 36 -6.32 -23.64 -4.83
C PRO A 36 -4.90 -23.09 -4.66
N GLN A 37 -3.93 -23.77 -5.28
CA GLN A 37 -2.55 -23.30 -5.41
C GLN A 37 -2.50 -22.25 -6.53
N VAL A 38 -2.73 -20.98 -6.18
CA VAL A 38 -2.76 -19.88 -7.14
C VAL A 38 -1.34 -19.37 -7.40
N GLU A 39 -0.90 -19.51 -8.66
CA GLU A 39 0.29 -18.82 -9.18
C GLU A 39 -0.14 -17.54 -9.89
N ILE A 40 0.54 -16.43 -9.61
CA ILE A 40 0.27 -15.15 -10.26
C ILE A 40 1.47 -14.81 -11.15
N ARG A 41 1.23 -14.63 -12.45
CA ARG A 41 2.25 -14.26 -13.43
C ARG A 41 1.96 -12.85 -13.92
N PHE A 42 2.97 -11.99 -13.92
CA PHE A 42 2.87 -10.63 -14.44
C PHE A 42 3.93 -10.42 -15.51
N LYS A 43 3.57 -9.64 -16.53
CA LYS A 43 4.44 -9.34 -17.66
C LYS A 43 4.39 -7.84 -17.93
N ASP A 44 5.57 -7.25 -18.11
CA ASP A 44 5.77 -5.84 -18.43
C ASP A 44 5.00 -4.90 -17.48
N LEU A 45 4.95 -5.25 -16.18
CA LEU A 45 4.29 -4.45 -15.16
C LEU A 45 5.11 -3.19 -14.89
N SER A 46 4.54 -2.03 -15.18
CA SER A 46 5.12 -0.73 -14.89
C SER A 46 4.15 0.11 -14.05
N LEU A 47 4.68 0.89 -13.12
CA LEU A 47 3.92 1.78 -12.24
C LEU A 47 4.51 3.19 -12.37
N ALA A 48 3.66 4.18 -12.64
CA ALA A 48 4.04 5.58 -12.62
C ALA A 48 3.12 6.35 -11.68
N ALA A 49 3.66 7.37 -11.02
CA ALA A 49 2.88 8.27 -10.20
C ALA A 49 3.21 9.73 -10.48
N ASP A 50 2.16 10.53 -10.36
CA ASP A 50 2.22 11.98 -10.43
C ASP A 50 2.50 12.53 -9.03
N VAL A 51 3.76 12.92 -8.80
CA VAL A 51 4.19 13.42 -7.49
C VAL A 51 4.10 14.94 -7.46
N ALA A 52 3.28 15.47 -6.55
CA ALA A 52 3.27 16.90 -6.25
C ALA A 52 4.55 17.26 -5.48
N VAL A 53 5.41 18.08 -6.08
CA VAL A 53 6.62 18.57 -5.40
C VAL A 53 6.20 19.55 -4.30
N ALA A 54 6.15 19.09 -3.05
CA ALA A 54 6.13 19.97 -1.91
C ALA A 54 7.53 20.56 -1.74
N THR A 55 7.66 21.88 -1.88
CA THR A 55 8.91 22.57 -1.56
C THR A 55 9.23 22.32 -0.09
N LYS A 56 10.28 21.54 0.18
CA LYS A 56 10.85 21.38 1.51
C LYS A 56 11.40 22.75 1.92
N ASP A 57 10.59 23.54 2.60
CA ASP A 57 11.12 24.65 3.40
C ASP A 57 11.71 23.99 4.66
N GLY A 58 13.00 23.68 4.59
CA GLY A 58 13.80 23.34 5.75
C GLY A 58 13.90 24.55 6.66
N GLY A 59 13.75 24.32 7.96
CA GLY A 59 13.88 25.35 8.98
C GLY A 59 12.78 25.20 10.01
N HIS A 60 13.16 24.68 11.18
CA HIS A 60 12.39 24.83 12.40
C HIS A 60 12.19 26.33 12.69
N GLU A 61 11.13 26.93 12.17
CA GLU A 61 10.79 28.33 12.47
C GLU A 61 9.34 28.42 12.96
N LEU A 62 9.21 28.98 14.16
CA LEU A 62 8.00 29.07 14.96
C LEU A 62 6.81 29.65 14.14
N PRO A 63 5.58 29.12 14.31
CA PRO A 63 4.43 29.51 13.53
C PRO A 63 4.00 30.94 13.87
N THR A 64 4.50 31.92 13.11
CA THR A 64 4.05 33.32 13.19
C THR A 64 3.06 33.61 12.08
N LEU A 65 1.90 34.18 12.42
CA LEU A 65 0.77 34.44 11.51
C LEU A 65 1.15 35.21 10.23
N LEU A 66 2.19 36.06 10.31
CA LEU A 66 2.75 36.80 9.16
C LEU A 66 3.40 35.88 8.11
N ASN A 67 4.07 34.80 8.54
CA ASN A 67 4.65 33.82 7.63
C ASN A 67 3.57 33.00 6.92
N HIS A 68 2.43 32.74 7.59
CA HIS A 68 1.28 32.10 6.96
C HIS A 68 0.63 32.99 5.89
N ALA A 69 0.44 34.29 6.15
CA ALA A 69 -0.11 35.21 5.15
C ALA A 69 0.81 35.34 3.93
N LYS A 70 2.13 35.47 4.15
CA LYS A 70 3.12 35.57 3.07
C LYS A 70 3.27 34.25 2.28
N LYS A 71 3.27 33.09 2.95
CA LYS A 71 3.24 31.77 2.30
C LYS A 71 1.94 31.50 1.57
N SER A 72 0.80 31.99 2.06
CA SER A 72 -0.50 31.84 1.38
C SER A 72 -0.53 32.67 0.08
N LEU A 73 -0.03 33.91 0.13
CA LEU A 73 0.05 34.78 -1.05
C LEU A 73 1.05 34.26 -2.09
N MET A 74 2.21 33.74 -1.68
CA MET A 74 3.18 33.09 -2.59
C MET A 74 2.76 31.67 -3.02
N GLY A 75 1.95 30.98 -2.21
CA GLY A 75 1.48 29.61 -2.46
C GLY A 75 0.45 29.53 -3.58
N LEU A 76 -0.34 30.60 -3.77
CA LEU A 76 -1.26 30.72 -4.91
C LEU A 76 -0.54 30.91 -6.25
N ALA A 77 0.70 31.42 -6.24
CA ALA A 77 1.51 31.65 -7.44
C ALA A 77 2.47 30.50 -7.80
N LYS A 78 2.71 29.56 -6.87
CA LYS A 78 3.53 28.37 -7.16
C LYS A 78 2.69 27.34 -7.88
N SER A 79 2.76 27.33 -9.21
CA SER A 79 2.32 26.22 -10.05
C SER A 79 2.78 24.90 -9.40
N LYS A 80 1.84 24.07 -8.92
CA LYS A 80 2.11 22.69 -8.50
C LYS A 80 2.78 21.99 -9.68
N ARG A 81 4.11 21.92 -9.67
CA ARG A 81 4.85 21.13 -10.65
C ARG A 81 4.63 19.67 -10.25
N VAL A 82 3.64 19.05 -10.88
CA VAL A 82 3.42 17.62 -10.85
C VAL A 82 4.51 17.00 -11.71
N LEU A 83 5.37 16.18 -11.10
CA LEU A 83 6.37 15.43 -11.83
C LEU A 83 5.86 14.01 -12.01
N HIS A 84 5.80 13.58 -13.26
CA HIS A 84 5.60 12.18 -13.60
C HIS A 84 6.86 11.42 -13.21
N LYS A 85 6.73 10.42 -12.35
CA LYS A 85 7.83 9.52 -11.99
C LYS A 85 7.42 8.08 -12.26
N ASP A 86 8.27 7.40 -13.02
CA ASP A 86 8.23 5.95 -13.13
C ASP A 86 8.73 5.37 -11.80
N ILE A 87 7.82 4.77 -11.02
CA ILE A 87 8.13 4.11 -9.74
C ILE A 87 8.65 2.70 -10.01
N LEU A 88 8.07 2.02 -10.99
CA LEU A 88 8.44 0.66 -11.39
C LEU A 88 8.61 0.64 -12.91
N HIS A 89 9.85 0.44 -13.35
CA HIS A 89 10.16 0.11 -14.75
C HIS A 89 9.51 -1.24 -15.11
N PRO A 90 9.26 -1.53 -16.40
CA PRO A 90 8.64 -2.79 -16.81
C PRO A 90 9.35 -4.01 -16.22
N VAL A 91 8.65 -4.76 -15.36
CA VAL A 91 9.13 -6.00 -14.78
C VAL A 91 8.21 -7.17 -15.13
N THR A 92 8.81 -8.33 -15.33
CA THR A 92 8.11 -9.60 -15.57
C THR A 92 8.52 -10.58 -14.49
N GLY A 93 7.55 -11.35 -13.97
CA GLY A 93 7.81 -12.26 -12.88
C GLY A 93 6.62 -13.14 -12.51
N VAL A 94 6.82 -13.91 -11.45
CA VAL A 94 5.85 -14.91 -10.97
C VAL A 94 5.84 -14.90 -9.44
N PHE A 95 4.67 -14.72 -8.84
CA PHE A 95 4.41 -15.04 -7.44
C PHE A 95 3.99 -16.49 -7.33
N LYS A 96 4.84 -17.30 -6.71
CA LYS A 96 4.60 -18.73 -6.55
C LYS A 96 3.56 -18.99 -5.45
N PRO A 97 2.78 -20.08 -5.56
CA PRO A 97 1.93 -20.51 -4.46
C PRO A 97 2.74 -20.68 -3.16
N ALA A 98 2.10 -20.43 -2.02
CA ALA A 98 2.71 -20.54 -0.69
C ALA A 98 3.96 -19.66 -0.43
N THR A 99 4.12 -18.54 -1.16
CA THR A 99 5.19 -17.57 -0.90
C THR A 99 4.64 -16.22 -0.43
N MET A 100 5.31 -15.59 0.55
CA MET A 100 5.01 -14.23 0.99
C MET A 100 5.96 -13.26 0.28
N THR A 101 5.40 -12.30 -0.47
CA THR A 101 6.17 -11.24 -1.14
C THR A 101 6.07 -9.95 -0.34
N LEU A 102 7.20 -9.41 0.09
CA LEU A 102 7.29 -8.15 0.81
C LEU A 102 7.74 -7.03 -0.14
N LEU A 103 6.88 -6.04 -0.37
CA LEU A 103 7.23 -4.83 -1.11
C LEU A 103 7.79 -3.78 -0.14
N LEU A 104 9.00 -3.30 -0.42
CA LEU A 104 9.69 -2.29 0.39
C LEU A 104 9.88 -0.99 -0.39
N GLY A 105 9.56 0.13 0.23
CA GLY A 105 9.68 1.46 -0.34
C GLY A 105 10.00 2.51 0.73
N GLN A 106 10.49 3.68 0.30
CA GLN A 106 10.69 4.82 1.19
C GLN A 106 9.35 5.40 1.64
N PRO A 107 9.26 6.10 2.80
CA PRO A 107 8.03 6.78 3.20
C PRO A 107 7.49 7.67 2.08
N SER A 108 6.16 7.64 1.85
CA SER A 108 5.48 8.31 0.73
C SER A 108 5.73 7.69 -0.66
N SER A 109 6.25 6.46 -0.77
CA SER A 109 6.43 5.80 -2.07
C SER A 109 5.13 5.35 -2.72
N GLY A 110 4.05 5.17 -1.94
CA GLY A 110 2.73 4.76 -2.42
C GLY A 110 2.75 3.33 -2.94
#